data_AF-X1ABW1-F1
#
_entry.id   AF-X1ABW1-F1
#
_cell.length_a   1.000
_cell.length_b   1.000
_cell.length_c   1.000
_cell.angle_alpha   90.00
_cell.angle_beta   90.00
_cell.angle_gamma   90.00
#
_symmetry.space_group_name_H-M   'P 1'
#
loop_
_entity.id
_entity.type
_entity.pdbx_description
1 polymer ?
#
loop_
_entity_poly.entity_id
_entity_poly.type
_entity_poly.pdbx_seq_one_letter_code
_entity_poly.pdbx_strand_id
1 'polypeptide(L)'
;MSRKGAKLKIDSYSGPLGQIKGFELTTGRISYGDETEWEPVGPHMKPHIPTLRSWFFKLMERYKPFYMPICDMCCLCTFGKCNLS
;
A
#
# COMPACT_ATOMS: atom_id res chain seq x y z
N MET A 1 -0.23 -23.74 -0.16
CA MET A 1 -0.97 -24.99 0.11
C MET A 1 -2.08 -25.16 -0.92
N SER A 2 -1.93 -26.12 -1.83
CA SER A 2 -2.90 -26.44 -2.89
C SER A 2 -4.04 -27.28 -2.31
N ARG A 3 -5.28 -26.77 -2.32
CA ARG A 3 -6.49 -27.55 -1.98
C ARG A 3 -7.20 -27.93 -3.27
N LYS A 4 -7.27 -29.24 -3.53
CA LYS A 4 -7.83 -29.87 -4.74
C LYS A 4 -9.31 -29.48 -4.90
N GLY A 5 -9.68 -28.96 -6.08
CA GLY A 5 -11.06 -28.63 -6.43
C GLY A 5 -11.88 -29.88 -6.77
N ALA A 6 -13.14 -29.93 -6.31
CA ALA A 6 -14.09 -30.98 -6.61
C ALA A 6 -14.77 -30.70 -7.97
N LYS A 7 -14.87 -31.72 -8.83
CA LYS A 7 -15.59 -31.66 -10.10
C LYS A 7 -17.03 -32.14 -9.88
N LEU A 8 -18.01 -31.27 -10.08
CA LEU A 8 -19.42 -31.63 -10.12
C LEU A 8 -19.89 -31.56 -11.58
N LYS A 9 -20.27 -32.71 -12.12
CA LYS A 9 -20.82 -32.85 -13.46
C LYS A 9 -22.32 -33.15 -13.33
N ILE A 10 -23.16 -32.28 -13.89
CA ILE A 10 -24.62 -32.48 -13.91
C ILE A 10 -25.00 -32.70 -15.37
N ASP A 11 -25.31 -33.95 -15.73
CA ASP A 11 -25.45 -34.36 -17.14
C ASP A 11 -26.81 -33.97 -17.77
N SER A 12 -27.84 -33.63 -16.98
CA SER A 12 -29.04 -32.94 -17.48
C SER A 12 -29.98 -32.48 -16.35
N TYR A 13 -30.59 -31.32 -16.53
CA TYR A 13 -31.71 -30.86 -15.70
C TYR A 13 -32.90 -30.56 -16.62
N SER A 14 -34.06 -31.16 -16.33
CA SER A 14 -35.30 -30.98 -17.07
C SER A 14 -36.38 -30.46 -16.11
N GLY A 15 -36.77 -29.20 -16.29
CA GLY A 15 -37.81 -28.51 -15.54
C GLY A 15 -38.60 -27.56 -16.46
N PRO A 16 -39.66 -26.90 -15.95
CA PRO A 16 -40.63 -26.15 -16.76
C PRO A 16 -40.08 -24.90 -17.48
N LEU A 17 -38.79 -24.56 -17.29
CA LEU A 17 -38.09 -23.45 -17.95
C LEU A 17 -37.10 -23.90 -19.05
N GLY A 18 -37.21 -25.14 -19.54
CA GLY A 18 -36.45 -25.65 -20.70
C GLY A 18 -35.33 -26.65 -20.33
N GLN A 19 -34.89 -27.44 -21.31
CA GLN A 19 -33.85 -28.46 -21.13
C GLN A 19 -32.45 -27.86 -21.33
N ILE A 20 -31.63 -27.89 -20.28
CA ILE A 20 -30.21 -27.51 -20.37
C ILE A 20 -29.39 -28.81 -20.37
N LYS A 21 -28.76 -29.12 -21.50
CA LYS A 21 -27.80 -30.24 -21.65
C LYS A 21 -26.37 -29.69 -21.51
N GLY A 22 -25.60 -30.26 -20.58
CA GLY A 22 -24.15 -30.04 -20.48
C GLY A 22 -23.71 -28.71 -19.85
N PHE A 23 -24.12 -28.44 -18.60
CA PHE A 23 -23.62 -27.28 -17.86
C PHE A 23 -22.34 -27.64 -17.09
N GLU A 24 -21.18 -27.24 -17.60
CA GLU A 24 -19.88 -27.43 -16.94
C GLU A 24 -19.45 -26.16 -16.19
N LEU A 25 -19.73 -26.09 -14.88
CA LEU A 25 -19.17 -25.04 -14.01
C LEU A 25 -17.80 -25.47 -13.48
N THR A 26 -16.74 -25.00 -14.13
CA THR A 26 -15.39 -25.05 -13.56
C THR A 26 -15.24 -23.85 -12.63
N THR A 27 -15.51 -24.04 -11.33
CA THR A 27 -15.28 -22.99 -10.30
C THR A 27 -13.78 -22.78 -10.06
N GLY A 28 -13.14 -22.13 -11.03
CA GLY A 28 -11.79 -21.59 -10.93
C GLY A 28 -11.89 -20.09 -10.73
N ARG A 29 -12.17 -19.68 -9.48
CA ARG A 29 -12.19 -18.28 -8.97
C ARG A 29 -13.42 -17.45 -9.39
N ILE A 30 -14.31 -17.26 -8.42
CA ILE A 30 -15.12 -16.03 -8.33
C ILE A 30 -14.27 -15.05 -7.53
N SER A 31 -13.57 -14.15 -8.20
CA SER A 31 -12.99 -12.95 -7.56
C SER A 31 -14.12 -11.95 -7.36
N TYR A 32 -14.62 -11.87 -6.12
CA TYR A 32 -15.42 -10.73 -5.68
C TYR A 32 -14.51 -9.51 -5.69
N GLY A 33 -14.80 -8.55 -6.57
CA GLY A 33 -14.20 -7.22 -6.58
C GLY A 33 -12.70 -7.22 -6.87
N ASP A 34 -12.31 -6.67 -8.02
CA ASP A 34 -10.96 -6.20 -8.25
C ASP A 34 -10.66 -5.01 -7.30
N GLU A 35 -10.50 -5.31 -6.00
CA GLU A 35 -9.63 -4.58 -5.09
C GLU A 35 -8.22 -5.18 -5.18
N THR A 36 -7.81 -5.57 -6.39
CA THR A 36 -6.40 -5.78 -6.68
C THR A 36 -5.73 -4.47 -6.32
N GLU A 37 -4.95 -4.45 -5.23
CA GLU A 37 -4.13 -3.32 -4.81
C GLU A 37 -3.47 -2.73 -6.06
N TRP A 38 -4.04 -1.61 -6.54
CA TRP A 38 -3.68 -1.01 -7.83
C TRP A 38 -2.21 -0.58 -7.84
N GLU A 39 -1.62 -0.47 -6.65
CA GLU A 39 -0.22 -0.13 -6.45
C GLU A 39 0.45 -1.18 -5.56
N PRO A 40 1.63 -1.68 -5.94
CA PRO A 40 2.41 -2.53 -5.06
C PRO A 40 2.75 -1.75 -3.79
N VAL A 41 2.70 -2.44 -2.65
CA VAL A 41 3.12 -1.89 -1.37
C VAL A 41 4.53 -1.27 -1.49
N GLY A 42 4.63 -0.01 -1.05
CA GLY A 42 5.88 0.75 -1.15
C GLY A 42 7.03 0.14 -0.32
N PRO A 43 8.26 0.63 -0.50
CA PRO A 43 9.47 0.04 0.10
C PRO A 43 9.44 -0.01 1.64
N HIS A 44 8.69 0.90 2.26
CA HIS A 44 8.57 1.02 3.70
C HIS A 44 7.11 1.13 4.12
N MET A 45 6.54 0.04 4.64
CA MET A 45 5.24 0.08 5.33
C MET A 45 5.37 0.85 6.65
N LYS A 46 4.52 1.85 6.86
CA LYS A 46 4.50 2.72 8.06
C LYS A 46 5.90 3.26 8.43
N PRO A 47 6.52 4.08 7.57
CA PRO A 47 7.87 4.57 7.82
C PRO A 47 7.92 5.49 9.06
N HIS A 48 9.07 5.52 9.72
CA HIS A 48 9.39 6.50 10.76
C HIS A 48 10.31 7.59 10.20
N ILE A 49 10.57 8.67 10.95
CA ILE A 49 11.36 9.83 10.50
C ILE A 49 12.71 9.44 9.87
N PRO A 50 13.51 8.51 10.44
CA PRO A 50 14.80 8.13 9.85
C PRO A 50 14.68 7.40 8.52
N THR A 51 13.59 6.65 8.32
CA THR A 51 13.34 5.84 7.12
C THR A 51 13.25 6.70 5.85
N LEU A 52 12.79 7.94 5.99
CA LEU A 52 12.60 8.90 4.89
C LEU A 52 13.85 9.77 4.64
N ARG A 53 14.91 9.62 5.45
CA ARG A 53 16.06 10.53 5.47
C ARG A 53 16.90 10.52 4.18
N SER A 54 16.99 9.37 3.52
CA SER A 54 17.66 9.24 2.21
C SER A 54 17.02 10.14 1.15
N TRP A 55 15.69 10.15 1.09
CA TRP A 55 14.94 11.00 0.18
C TRP A 55 15.09 12.49 0.53
N PHE A 56 15.06 12.84 1.82
CA PHE A 56 15.32 14.22 2.26
C PHE A 56 16.70 14.74 1.82
N PHE A 57 17.75 13.91 1.90
CA PHE A 57 19.07 14.31 1.42
C PHE A 57 19.09 14.56 -0.09
N LYS A 58 18.38 13.75 -0.87
CA LYS A 58 18.25 13.96 -2.33
C LYS A 58 17.52 15.26 -2.66
N LEU A 59 16.50 15.63 -1.89
CA LEU A 59 15.83 16.93 -2.03
C LEU A 59 16.77 18.08 -1.69
N MET A 60 17.54 17.98 -0.61
CA MET A 60 18.50 19.02 -0.20
C MET A 60 19.70 19.18 -1.15
N GLU A 61 20.00 18.16 -1.96
CA GLU A 61 20.99 18.26 -3.03
C GLU A 61 20.51 19.21 -4.14
N ARG A 62 19.25 19.09 -4.54
CA ARG A 62 18.61 19.97 -5.54
C ARG A 62 18.26 21.35 -4.98
N TYR A 63 17.70 21.38 -3.78
CA TYR A 63 17.24 22.60 -3.11
C TYR A 63 18.07 22.82 -1.85
N LYS A 64 19.16 23.59 -2.00
CA LYS A 64 20.06 23.85 -0.88
C LYS A 64 19.30 24.58 0.24
N PRO A 65 19.37 24.09 1.49
CA PRO A 65 18.76 24.78 2.60
C PRO A 65 19.42 26.14 2.76
N PHE A 66 18.61 27.20 2.74
CA PHE A 66 19.05 28.55 3.05
C PHE A 66 18.84 28.79 4.54
N TYR A 67 19.94 28.98 5.27
CA TYR A 67 19.90 29.26 6.70
C TYR A 67 19.88 30.77 6.91
N MET A 68 18.72 31.30 7.34
CA MET A 68 18.54 32.69 7.72
C MET A 68 17.93 32.75 9.12
N PRO A 69 18.77 32.82 10.17
CA PRO A 69 18.27 32.88 11.55
C PRO A 69 17.55 34.20 11.77
N ILE A 70 16.40 34.14 12.44
CA ILE A 70 15.63 35.32 12.85
C ILE A 70 16.24 35.94 14.12
N CYS A 71 16.94 35.13 14.92
CA CYS A 71 17.54 35.51 16.18
C CYS A 71 18.80 34.64 16.42
N ASP A 72 19.91 35.27 16.82
CA ASP A 72 21.17 34.58 17.16
C ASP A 72 21.18 34.01 18.59
N MET A 73 20.00 33.77 19.17
CA MET A 73 19.87 33.24 20.53
C MET A 73 18.97 32.02 20.57
N CYS A 74 19.43 30.93 21.19
CA CYS A 74 18.58 29.80 21.54
C CYS A 74 17.95 30.04 22.92
N CYS A 75 16.61 29.99 22.99
CA CYS A 75 15.84 30.18 24.22
C CYS A 75 14.86 29.02 24.48
N LEU A 76 15.19 27.80 24.02
CA LEU A 76 14.26 26.65 24.02
C LEU A 76 14.22 25.88 25.35
N CYS A 77 15.02 26.26 26.35
CA CYS A 77 15.10 25.57 27.65
C CYS A 77 15.28 26.55 28.81
N THR A 78 15.16 26.06 30.04
CA THR A 78 15.27 26.86 31.27
C THR A 78 16.71 27.17 31.69
N PHE A 79 17.71 26.67 30.96
CA PHE A 79 19.12 26.98 31.23
C PHE A 79 19.50 28.45 30.91
N GLY A 80 18.60 29.20 30.27
CA GLY A 80 18.80 30.60 29.92
C GLY A 80 18.95 30.79 28.41
N LYS A 81 19.37 32.00 28.00
CA LYS A 81 19.62 32.35 26.60
C LYS A 81 21.02 31.91 26.21
N CYS A 82 21.15 31.09 25.17
CA CYS A 82 22.45 30.72 24.61
C CYS A 82 22.75 31.55 23.36
N ASN A 83 23.96 32.09 23.25
CA ASN A 83 24.42 32.77 22.04
C ASN A 83 24.79 31.73 20.97
N LEU A 84 24.21 31.86 19.77
CA LEU A 84 24.45 31.01 18.60
C LEU A 84 25.35 31.69 17.54
N SER A 85 25.78 32.93 17.81
CA SER A 85 26.63 33.72 16.93
C SER A 85 28.09 33.30 16.95
#